data_AF-A0A6J8B256-F1
#
_entry.id   AF-A0A6J8B256-F1
#
_cell.length_a   1.000
_cell.length_b   1.000
_cell.length_c   1.000
_cell.angle_alpha   90.00
_cell.angle_beta   90.00
_cell.angle_gamma   90.00
#
_symmetry.space_group_name_H-M   'P 1'
#
loop_
_entity.id
_entity.type
_entity.pdbx_description
1 polymer ?
#
loop_
_entity_poly.entity_id
_entity_poly.type
_entity_poly.pdbx_seq_one_letter_code
_entity_poly.pdbx_strand_id
1 'polypeptide(L)'
;MFNRNETGLSSSHNYTNLTTSENATKVESLNTTSINDIEFHAQAKVWQPYEFVSLVLATCSISVCVLVITLAFKKNGKTFFKWKRAQRFVVMTSTCDILFYGVQLIYNINVTVSGRVPPPAICSIYAVFLLEFAYAQCNLGGIAAATACYYILKQAELDLGKYDWKMFSYMFVYPAIILVTASLNGGMGHNGL
;
A
#
# COMPACT_ATOMS: atom_id res chain seq x y z
N MET A 1 -0.14 94.05 18.86
CA MET A 1 -1.41 93.34 19.16
C MET A 1 -1.23 91.86 18.82
N PHE A 2 -1.44 90.98 19.82
CA PHE A 2 -1.60 89.49 19.79
C PHE A 2 -0.44 88.65 19.18
N ASN A 3 0.30 87.74 19.84
CA ASN A 3 0.17 86.71 20.90
C ASN A 3 -0.05 85.25 20.39
N ARG A 4 0.94 84.38 20.69
CA ARG A 4 0.98 82.91 20.96
C ARG A 4 0.73 81.79 19.91
N ASN A 5 1.73 80.89 19.89
CA ASN A 5 1.76 79.40 20.03
C ASN A 5 1.36 78.41 18.91
N GLU A 6 2.36 77.59 18.57
CA GLU A 6 2.44 76.11 18.42
C GLU A 6 1.38 75.32 17.64
N THR A 7 1.82 74.58 16.62
CA THR A 7 1.89 73.09 16.63
C THR A 7 2.53 72.58 15.33
N GLY A 8 3.49 71.66 15.46
CA GLY A 8 3.96 70.81 14.35
C GLY A 8 3.19 69.49 14.32
N LEU A 9 3.20 68.79 13.18
CA LEU A 9 3.73 67.42 13.09
C LEU A 9 3.79 66.97 11.64
N SER A 10 4.84 66.18 11.38
CA SER A 10 5.33 65.62 10.14
C SER A 10 4.39 64.55 9.55
N SER A 11 4.24 64.53 8.23
CA SER A 11 3.73 63.37 7.48
C SER A 11 4.85 62.88 6.56
N SER A 12 5.54 61.82 6.98
CA SER A 12 6.54 61.12 6.18
C SER A 12 5.95 59.81 5.69
N HIS A 13 5.98 59.63 4.37
CA HIS A 13 5.42 58.50 3.64
C HIS A 13 6.10 57.17 3.98
N ASN A 14 5.28 56.16 4.31
CA ASN A 14 5.63 54.75 4.47
C ASN A 14 6.04 54.11 3.13
N TYR A 15 7.32 53.74 2.97
CA TYR A 15 7.83 52.91 1.86
C TYR A 15 8.78 51.79 2.33
N THR A 16 8.49 51.12 3.44
CA THR A 16 9.35 50.05 4.00
C THR A 16 8.66 48.70 4.23
N ASN A 17 7.37 48.54 3.91
CA ASN A 17 6.61 47.37 4.36
C ASN A 17 6.36 46.26 3.32
N LEU A 18 6.75 46.41 2.04
CA LEU A 18 6.50 45.37 1.03
C LEU A 18 7.61 44.31 0.91
N THR A 19 8.87 44.62 1.20
CA THR A 19 9.99 43.68 1.07
C THR A 19 10.11 42.70 2.25
N THR A 20 9.56 43.05 3.41
CA THR A 20 9.63 42.21 4.62
C THR A 20 8.63 41.04 4.57
N SER A 21 7.46 41.21 3.94
CA SER A 21 6.43 40.16 3.86
C SER A 21 6.81 39.03 2.88
N GLU A 22 7.44 39.37 1.75
CA GLU A 22 7.90 38.41 0.74
C GLU A 22 9.12 37.62 1.23
N ASN A 23 10.01 38.25 2.01
CA ASN A 23 11.12 37.57 2.66
C ASN A 23 10.66 36.69 3.83
N ALA A 24 9.64 37.10 4.60
CA ALA A 24 9.10 36.30 5.70
C ALA A 24 8.44 35.01 5.19
N THR A 25 7.63 35.08 4.12
CA THR A 25 7.01 33.91 3.49
C THR A 25 8.03 32.99 2.82
N LYS A 26 9.08 33.57 2.21
CA LYS A 26 10.17 32.78 1.62
C LYS A 26 11.01 32.08 2.69
N VAL A 27 11.32 32.74 3.81
CA VAL A 27 12.03 32.13 4.95
C VAL A 27 11.18 31.08 5.64
N GLU A 28 9.88 31.31 5.80
CA GLU A 28 8.96 30.33 6.41
C GLU A 28 8.77 29.09 5.54
N SER A 29 8.68 29.25 4.20
CA SER A 29 8.67 28.14 3.23
C SER A 29 10.00 27.38 3.16
N LEU A 30 11.15 28.06 3.23
CA LEU A 30 12.47 27.43 3.29
C LEU A 30 12.67 26.67 4.62
N ASN A 31 12.15 27.20 5.72
CA ASN A 31 12.27 26.60 7.04
C ASN A 31 11.33 25.38 7.20
N THR A 32 10.10 25.44 6.66
CA THR A 32 9.21 24.27 6.62
C THR A 32 9.72 23.18 5.67
N THR A 33 10.29 23.53 4.51
CA THR A 33 10.91 22.55 3.61
C THR A 33 12.10 21.87 4.28
N SER A 34 12.97 22.64 4.94
CA SER A 34 14.12 22.12 5.68
C SER A 34 13.73 21.23 6.87
N ILE A 35 12.67 21.56 7.61
CA ILE A 35 12.22 20.75 8.76
C ILE A 35 11.58 19.45 8.26
N ASN A 36 10.77 19.52 7.20
CA ASN A 36 10.18 18.33 6.58
C ASN A 36 11.26 17.40 6.00
N ASP A 37 12.32 17.95 5.40
CA ASP A 37 13.44 17.17 4.89
C ASP A 37 14.23 16.49 6.03
N ILE A 38 14.43 17.18 7.15
CA ILE A 38 15.11 16.62 8.34
C ILE A 38 14.26 15.53 9.00
N GLU A 39 12.94 15.74 9.15
CA GLU A 39 12.03 14.71 9.66
C GLU A 39 11.94 13.51 8.71
N PHE A 40 11.89 13.74 7.39
CA PHE A 40 11.86 12.67 6.40
C PHE A 40 13.16 11.87 6.39
N HIS A 41 14.32 12.51 6.53
CA HIS A 41 15.60 11.82 6.68
C HIS A 41 15.74 11.08 8.02
N ALA A 42 15.18 11.62 9.10
CA ALA A 42 15.14 10.94 10.40
C ALA A 42 14.22 9.72 10.37
N GLN A 43 13.06 9.83 9.71
CA GLN A 43 12.19 8.70 9.41
C GLN A 43 12.96 7.69 8.54
N ALA A 44 13.49 8.03 7.37
CA ALA A 44 14.23 7.09 6.52
C ALA A 44 15.34 6.29 7.25
N LYS A 45 16.00 6.87 8.27
CA LYS A 45 17.04 6.19 9.07
C LYS A 45 16.48 5.21 10.12
N VAL A 46 15.35 5.52 10.75
CA VAL A 46 14.62 4.61 11.65
C VAL A 46 14.05 3.41 10.89
N TRP A 47 13.87 3.59 9.57
CA TRP A 47 13.16 2.69 8.71
C TRP A 47 14.03 1.52 8.14
N GLN A 48 15.37 1.64 8.21
CA GLN A 48 16.31 0.64 7.71
C GLN A 48 16.20 -0.81 8.27
N PRO A 49 16.03 -1.07 9.59
CA PRO A 49 16.02 -2.44 10.11
C PRO A 49 14.75 -3.22 9.71
N TYR A 50 13.59 -2.58 9.62
CA TYR A 50 12.37 -3.30 9.24
C TYR A 50 12.35 -3.62 7.73
N GLU A 51 12.97 -2.80 6.86
CA GLU A 51 13.03 -3.07 5.42
C GLU A 51 13.79 -4.36 5.17
N PHE A 52 14.92 -4.53 5.87
CA PHE A 52 15.72 -5.73 5.80
C PHE A 52 14.95 -6.95 6.31
N VAL A 53 14.26 -6.85 7.45
CA VAL A 53 13.43 -7.94 7.99
C VAL A 53 12.29 -8.29 7.04
N SER A 54 11.61 -7.29 6.48
CA SER A 54 10.53 -7.46 5.49
C SER A 54 11.03 -8.17 4.24
N LEU A 55 12.22 -7.82 3.73
CA LEU A 55 12.83 -8.45 2.57
C LEU A 55 13.20 -9.91 2.83
N VAL A 56 13.81 -10.21 3.97
CA VAL A 56 14.13 -11.60 4.38
C VAL A 56 12.86 -12.43 4.53
N LEU A 57 11.82 -11.89 5.18
CA LEU A 57 10.55 -12.59 5.36
C LEU A 57 9.84 -12.82 4.02
N ALA A 58 9.78 -11.80 3.16
CA ALA A 58 9.15 -11.90 1.84
C ALA A 58 9.85 -12.95 0.96
N THR A 59 11.18 -12.92 0.89
CA THR A 59 11.96 -13.91 0.11
C THR A 59 11.81 -15.33 0.66
N CYS A 60 11.85 -15.51 1.98
CA CYS A 60 11.59 -16.80 2.62
C CYS A 60 10.17 -17.30 2.30
N SER A 61 9.16 -16.45 2.46
CA SER A 61 7.75 -16.78 2.18
C SER A 61 7.54 -17.19 0.71
N ILE A 62 8.08 -16.42 -0.23
CA ILE A 62 8.02 -16.73 -1.67
C ILE A 62 8.68 -18.08 -1.94
N SER A 63 9.86 -18.35 -1.36
CA SER A 63 10.57 -19.61 -1.55
C SER A 63 9.74 -20.82 -1.10
N VAL A 64 9.09 -20.71 0.06
CA VAL A 64 8.20 -21.75 0.59
C VAL A 64 6.98 -21.93 -0.31
N CYS A 65 6.36 -20.84 -0.77
CA CYS A 65 5.20 -20.90 -1.67
C CYS A 65 5.55 -21.58 -3.00
N VAL A 66 6.70 -21.24 -3.59
CA VAL A 66 7.19 -21.89 -4.82
C VAL A 66 7.44 -23.38 -4.61
N LEU A 67 8.03 -23.77 -3.47
CA LEU A 67 8.21 -25.17 -3.11
C LEU A 67 6.87 -25.89 -2.97
N VAL A 68 5.89 -25.30 -2.27
CA VAL A 68 4.54 -25.86 -2.10
C VAL A 68 3.86 -26.09 -3.45
N ILE A 69 3.90 -25.10 -4.33
CA ILE A 69 3.34 -25.21 -5.69
C ILE A 69 4.04 -26.33 -6.45
N THR A 70 5.38 -26.33 -6.46
CA THR A 70 6.18 -27.35 -7.18
C THR A 70 5.87 -28.76 -6.68
N LEU A 71 5.81 -28.96 -5.36
CA LEU A 71 5.47 -30.25 -4.75
C LEU A 71 4.03 -30.66 -5.03
N ALA A 72 3.08 -29.71 -5.04
CA ALA A 72 1.69 -29.97 -5.37
C ALA A 72 1.54 -30.45 -6.83
N PHE A 73 2.23 -29.80 -7.77
CA PHE A 73 2.24 -30.20 -9.18
C PHE A 73 2.93 -31.55 -9.39
N LYS A 74 4.06 -31.78 -8.72
CA LYS A 74 4.78 -33.07 -8.76
C LYS A 74 3.93 -34.23 -8.22
N LYS A 75 3.17 -34.00 -7.15
CA LYS A 75 2.34 -35.03 -6.50
C LYS A 75 1.08 -35.39 -7.30
N ASN A 76 0.42 -34.41 -7.89
CA ASN A 76 -0.89 -34.62 -8.48
C ASN A 76 -0.86 -34.93 -9.97
N GLY A 77 0.16 -34.50 -10.74
CA GLY A 77 0.47 -34.91 -12.12
C GLY A 77 -0.60 -34.67 -13.20
N LYS A 78 -1.86 -34.44 -12.83
CA LYS A 78 -3.03 -34.19 -13.69
C LYS A 78 -3.21 -32.69 -13.93
N THR A 79 -4.04 -32.33 -14.92
CA THR A 79 -4.48 -30.94 -15.16
C THR A 79 -5.02 -30.30 -13.87
N PHE A 80 -4.60 -29.07 -13.57
CA PHE A 80 -4.95 -28.32 -12.36
C PHE A 80 -6.45 -28.34 -12.01
N PHE A 81 -7.31 -28.16 -13.03
CA PHE A 81 -8.77 -28.18 -12.89
C PHE A 81 -9.39 -29.56 -12.62
N LYS A 82 -8.60 -30.62 -12.42
CA LYS A 82 -9.07 -31.95 -12.02
C LYS A 82 -8.66 -32.33 -10.59
N TRP A 83 -7.97 -31.45 -9.86
CA TRP A 83 -7.48 -31.76 -8.51
C TRP A 83 -8.58 -31.67 -7.45
N LYS A 84 -8.36 -32.24 -6.25
CA LYS A 84 -9.28 -32.06 -5.12
C LYS A 84 -9.31 -30.60 -4.67
N ARG A 85 -10.45 -30.12 -4.17
CA ARG A 85 -10.65 -28.72 -3.76
C ARG A 85 -9.59 -28.22 -2.76
N ALA A 86 -9.27 -29.01 -1.74
CA ALA A 86 -8.25 -28.68 -0.75
C ALA A 86 -6.86 -28.48 -1.38
N GLN A 87 -6.52 -29.25 -2.42
CA GLN A 87 -5.23 -29.14 -3.12
C GLN A 87 -5.18 -27.88 -4.00
N ARG A 88 -6.29 -27.55 -4.67
CA ARG A 88 -6.41 -26.30 -5.43
C ARG A 88 -6.33 -25.09 -4.51
N PHE A 89 -7.01 -25.15 -3.37
CA PHE A 89 -6.99 -24.08 -2.36
C PHE A 89 -5.56 -23.76 -1.92
N VAL A 90 -4.75 -24.78 -1.60
CA VAL A 90 -3.34 -24.59 -1.24
C VAL A 90 -2.56 -23.86 -2.34
N VAL A 91 -2.71 -24.28 -3.61
CA VAL A 91 -2.01 -23.62 -4.73
C VAL A 91 -2.50 -22.18 -4.94
N MET A 92 -3.81 -21.93 -4.81
CA MET A 92 -4.37 -20.58 -4.95
C MET A 92 -3.86 -19.66 -3.85
N THR A 93 -3.89 -20.09 -2.60
CA THR A 93 -3.36 -19.32 -1.47
C THR A 93 -1.87 -19.03 -1.64
N SER A 94 -1.06 -20.04 -1.98
CA SER A 94 0.37 -19.83 -2.25
C SER A 94 0.61 -18.88 -3.42
N THR A 95 -0.27 -18.85 -4.42
CA THR A 95 -0.16 -17.90 -5.55
C THR A 95 -0.47 -16.47 -5.09
N CYS A 96 -1.52 -16.27 -4.28
CA CYS A 96 -1.81 -14.97 -3.67
C CYS A 96 -0.68 -14.48 -2.76
N ASP A 97 -0.09 -15.38 -1.97
CA ASP A 97 1.07 -15.06 -1.12
C ASP A 97 2.27 -14.59 -1.97
N ILE A 98 2.58 -15.30 -3.06
CA ILE A 98 3.66 -14.88 -3.97
C ILE A 98 3.39 -13.50 -4.56
N LEU A 99 2.15 -13.20 -4.96
CA LEU A 99 1.80 -11.89 -5.52
C LEU A 99 1.94 -10.79 -4.46
N PHE A 100 1.39 -11.00 -3.26
CA PHE A 100 1.48 -10.06 -2.15
C PHE A 100 2.93 -9.77 -1.75
N TYR A 101 3.70 -10.82 -1.44
CA TYR A 101 5.10 -10.69 -1.05
C TYR A 101 5.99 -10.24 -2.22
N GLY A 102 5.62 -10.55 -3.46
CA GLY A 102 6.31 -10.09 -4.66
C GLY A 102 6.20 -8.57 -4.83
N VAL A 103 5.01 -8.02 -4.66
CA VAL A 103 4.81 -6.55 -4.67
C VAL A 103 5.57 -5.89 -3.53
N GLN A 104 5.52 -6.45 -2.32
CA GLN A 104 6.28 -5.95 -1.17
C GLN A 104 7.80 -5.98 -1.44
N LEU A 105 8.30 -7.05 -2.06
CA LEU A 105 9.70 -7.19 -2.42
C LEU A 105 10.12 -6.13 -3.45
N ILE A 106 9.31 -5.91 -4.49
CA ILE A 106 9.56 -4.89 -5.51
C ILE A 106 9.57 -3.49 -4.89
N TYR A 107 8.64 -3.19 -3.97
CA TYR A 107 8.62 -1.93 -3.25
C TYR A 107 9.91 -1.74 -2.43
N ASN A 108 10.26 -2.73 -1.60
CA ASN A 108 11.46 -2.68 -0.76
C ASN A 108 12.74 -2.55 -1.61
N ILE A 109 12.84 -3.24 -2.75
CA ILE A 109 13.97 -3.12 -3.67
C ILE A 109 14.03 -1.70 -4.25
N ASN A 110 12.91 -1.13 -4.69
CA ASN A 110 12.91 0.23 -5.25
C ASN A 110 13.36 1.28 -4.23
N VAL A 111 12.89 1.17 -2.98
CA VAL A 111 13.32 2.05 -1.89
C VAL A 111 14.81 1.87 -1.59
N THR A 112 15.26 0.61 -1.46
CA THR A 112 16.66 0.29 -1.13
C THR A 112 17.63 0.74 -2.23
N VAL A 113 17.30 0.51 -3.50
CA VAL A 113 18.17 0.84 -4.65
C VAL A 113 18.16 2.33 -4.93
N SER A 114 16.99 2.98 -4.87
CA SER A 114 16.87 4.40 -5.15
C SER A 114 17.32 5.28 -3.99
N GLY A 115 17.41 4.71 -2.77
CA GLY A 115 17.71 5.42 -1.53
C GLY A 115 16.68 6.49 -1.17
N ARG A 116 15.50 6.45 -1.80
CA ARG A 116 14.43 7.44 -1.71
C ARG A 116 13.08 6.72 -1.83
N VAL A 117 12.06 7.26 -1.19
CA VAL A 117 10.68 6.76 -1.31
C VAL A 117 10.18 7.02 -2.74
N PRO A 118 9.46 6.06 -3.37
CA PRO A 118 8.89 6.24 -4.69
C PRO A 118 7.97 7.48 -4.75
N PRO A 119 7.87 8.14 -5.92
CA PRO A 119 6.88 9.19 -6.15
C PRO A 119 5.46 8.75 -5.76
N PRO A 120 4.59 9.68 -5.31
CA PRO A 120 3.25 9.34 -4.81
C PRO A 120 2.41 8.47 -5.76
N ALA A 121 2.51 8.70 -7.06
CA ALA A 121 1.80 7.91 -8.08
C ALA A 121 2.22 6.43 -8.07
N ILE A 122 3.51 6.14 -7.91
CA ILE A 122 4.04 4.77 -7.88
C ILE A 122 3.73 4.11 -6.53
N CYS A 123 3.82 4.86 -5.43
CA CYS A 123 3.44 4.38 -4.10
C CYS A 123 1.97 3.96 -4.05
N SER A 124 1.06 4.77 -4.62
CA SER A 124 -0.36 4.46 -4.72
C SER A 124 -0.61 3.16 -5.49
N ILE A 125 0.11 2.92 -6.58
CA ILE A 125 0.00 1.65 -7.34
C ILE A 125 0.42 0.45 -6.47
N TYR A 126 1.54 0.55 -5.75
CA TYR A 126 1.96 -0.53 -4.84
C TYR A 126 0.92 -0.78 -3.74
N ALA A 127 0.38 0.28 -3.14
CA ALA A 127 -0.66 0.17 -2.13
C ALA A 127 -1.94 -0.49 -2.66
N VAL A 128 -2.38 -0.13 -3.87
CA VAL A 128 -3.54 -0.74 -4.53
C VAL A 128 -3.34 -2.25 -4.68
N PHE A 129 -2.19 -2.68 -5.22
CA PHE A 129 -1.92 -4.10 -5.40
C PHE A 129 -1.78 -4.85 -4.07
N LEU A 130 -1.09 -4.27 -3.07
CA LEU A 130 -0.97 -4.88 -1.75
C LEU A 130 -2.34 -5.08 -1.10
N LEU A 131 -3.21 -4.07 -1.19
CA LEU A 131 -4.55 -4.13 -0.64
C LEU A 131 -5.44 -5.11 -1.41
N GLU A 132 -5.33 -5.15 -2.74
CA GLU A 132 -6.05 -6.13 -3.58
C GLU A 132 -5.71 -7.56 -3.19
N PHE A 133 -4.42 -7.87 -3.07
CA PHE A 133 -3.96 -9.22 -2.71
C PHE A 133 -4.28 -9.57 -1.25
N ALA A 134 -4.23 -8.60 -0.34
CA ALA A 134 -4.66 -8.81 1.05
C ALA A 134 -6.16 -9.15 1.13
N TYR A 135 -7.01 -8.43 0.42
CA TYR A 135 -8.44 -8.76 0.35
C TYR A 135 -8.69 -10.11 -0.32
N ALA A 136 -7.94 -10.45 -1.36
CA ALA A 136 -8.02 -11.76 -1.99
C ALA A 136 -7.70 -12.90 -1.00
N GLN A 137 -6.66 -12.73 -0.16
CA GLN A 137 -6.32 -13.68 0.91
C GLN A 137 -7.42 -13.78 1.97
N CYS A 138 -8.00 -12.65 2.40
CA CYS A 138 -9.13 -12.66 3.33
C CYS A 138 -10.35 -13.40 2.76
N ASN A 139 -10.68 -13.16 1.49
CA ASN A 139 -11.75 -13.88 0.80
C ASN A 139 -11.45 -15.38 0.69
N LEU A 140 -10.20 -15.77 0.42
CA LEU A 140 -9.77 -17.18 0.40
C LEU A 140 -9.98 -17.84 1.76
N GLY A 141 -9.53 -17.18 2.83
CA GLY A 141 -9.75 -17.63 4.21
C GLY A 141 -11.23 -17.80 4.54
N GLY A 142 -12.07 -16.84 4.14
CA GLY A 142 -13.53 -16.90 4.31
C GLY A 142 -14.17 -18.09 3.58
N ILE A 143 -13.82 -18.33 2.32
CA ILE A 143 -14.32 -19.48 1.56
C ILE A 143 -13.86 -20.80 2.20
N ALA A 144 -12.61 -20.88 2.67
CA ALA A 144 -12.11 -22.07 3.36
C ALA A 144 -12.88 -22.34 4.65
N ALA A 145 -13.11 -21.31 5.46
CA ALA A 145 -13.89 -21.42 6.70
C ALA A 145 -15.35 -21.85 6.42
N ALA A 146 -16.01 -21.23 5.45
CA ALA A 146 -17.36 -21.61 5.04
C ALA A 146 -17.43 -23.06 4.55
N THR A 147 -16.41 -23.50 3.81
CA THR A 147 -16.32 -24.89 3.31
C THR A 147 -16.10 -25.89 4.43
N ALA A 148 -15.22 -25.57 5.38
CA ALA A 148 -14.99 -26.40 6.56
C ALA A 148 -16.24 -26.49 7.44
N CYS A 149 -16.93 -25.37 7.66
CA CYS A 149 -18.19 -25.33 8.39
C CYS A 149 -19.26 -26.18 7.72
N TYR A 150 -19.42 -26.07 6.40
CA TYR A 150 -20.35 -26.92 5.65
C TYR A 150 -20.00 -28.41 5.78
N TYR A 151 -18.71 -28.75 5.68
CA TYR A 151 -18.27 -30.13 5.83
C TYR A 151 -18.60 -30.71 7.22
N ILE A 152 -18.41 -29.92 8.28
CA ILE A 152 -18.76 -30.32 9.65
C ILE A 152 -20.27 -30.49 9.82
N LEU A 153 -21.08 -29.57 9.28
CA LEU A 153 -22.53 -29.56 9.48
C LEU A 153 -23.28 -30.58 8.63
N LYS A 154 -22.85 -30.80 7.38
CA LYS A 154 -23.55 -31.65 6.41
C LYS A 154 -22.88 -33.02 6.19
N GLN A 155 -21.66 -33.22 6.71
CA GLN A 155 -20.82 -34.39 6.44
C GLN A 155 -20.72 -34.75 4.94
N ALA A 156 -20.87 -33.74 4.07
CA ALA A 156 -20.93 -33.91 2.63
C ALA A 156 -19.80 -33.12 1.97
N GLU A 157 -19.10 -33.77 1.04
CA GLU A 157 -18.10 -33.11 0.20
C GLU A 157 -18.80 -32.22 -0.83
N LEU A 158 -18.55 -30.91 -0.74
CA LEU A 158 -19.01 -29.92 -1.72
C LEU A 158 -18.11 -29.97 -2.95
N ASP A 159 -18.58 -30.61 -4.03
CA ASP A 159 -17.89 -30.65 -5.31
C ASP A 159 -18.24 -29.41 -6.15
N LEU A 160 -17.45 -28.33 -6.00
CA LEU A 160 -17.57 -27.10 -6.79
C LEU A 160 -16.74 -27.11 -8.07
N GLY A 161 -16.26 -28.27 -8.55
CA GLY A 161 -15.27 -28.38 -9.62
C GLY A 161 -15.58 -27.62 -10.93
N LYS A 162 -16.85 -27.27 -11.21
CA LYS A 162 -17.27 -26.45 -12.37
C LYS A 162 -17.32 -24.94 -12.14
N TYR A 163 -17.34 -24.47 -10.88
CA TYR A 163 -17.52 -23.06 -10.53
C TYR A 163 -16.26 -22.39 -9.95
N ASP A 164 -15.13 -23.11 -9.88
CA ASP A 164 -13.86 -22.59 -9.37
C ASP A 164 -13.38 -21.32 -10.11
N TRP A 165 -13.57 -21.23 -11.43
CA TRP A 165 -13.23 -20.02 -12.19
C TRP A 165 -14.09 -18.81 -11.81
N LYS A 166 -15.38 -19.04 -11.48
CA LYS A 166 -16.27 -17.99 -10.98
C LYS A 166 -15.87 -17.53 -9.58
N MET A 167 -15.38 -18.43 -8.73
CA MET A 167 -14.80 -18.03 -7.44
C MET A 167 -13.54 -17.18 -7.62
N PHE A 168 -12.68 -17.51 -8.58
CA PHE A 168 -11.49 -16.73 -8.90
C PHE A 168 -11.86 -15.33 -9.38
N SER A 169 -12.81 -15.24 -10.31
CA SER A 169 -13.32 -13.95 -10.76
C SER A 169 -13.90 -13.14 -9.59
N TYR A 170 -14.67 -13.75 -8.69
CA TYR A 170 -15.20 -13.04 -7.53
C TYR A 170 -14.10 -12.53 -6.58
N MET A 171 -13.05 -13.33 -6.36
CA MET A 171 -11.93 -12.97 -5.47
C MET A 171 -11.12 -11.78 -5.92
N PHE A 172 -10.95 -11.57 -7.22
CA PHE A 172 -10.18 -10.43 -7.74
C PHE A 172 -11.09 -9.28 -8.12
N VAL A 173 -12.23 -9.54 -8.76
CA VAL A 173 -13.13 -8.49 -9.25
C VAL A 173 -13.78 -7.72 -8.10
N TYR A 174 -14.18 -8.39 -7.02
CA TYR A 174 -14.81 -7.71 -5.88
C TYR A 174 -13.86 -6.71 -5.19
N PRO A 175 -12.64 -7.09 -4.76
CA PRO A 175 -11.70 -6.12 -4.22
C PRO A 175 -11.26 -5.07 -5.24
N ALA A 176 -11.07 -5.43 -6.51
CA ALA A 176 -10.73 -4.47 -7.55
C ALA A 176 -11.81 -3.38 -7.70
N ILE A 177 -13.10 -3.72 -7.67
CA ILE A 177 -14.20 -2.73 -7.72
C ILE A 177 -14.15 -1.80 -6.51
N ILE A 178 -13.98 -2.36 -5.29
CA ILE A 178 -13.89 -1.55 -4.06
C ILE A 178 -12.70 -0.59 -4.15
N LEU A 179 -11.53 -1.09 -4.54
CA LEU A 179 -10.31 -0.31 -4.71
C LEU A 179 -10.47 0.79 -5.75
N VAL A 180 -10.99 0.48 -6.93
CA VAL A 180 -11.21 1.48 -7.99
C VAL A 180 -12.19 2.56 -7.53
N THR A 181 -13.28 2.19 -6.87
CA THR A 181 -14.24 3.19 -6.33
C THR A 181 -13.62 4.04 -5.22
N ALA A 182 -12.77 3.47 -4.37
CA ALA A 182 -12.04 4.20 -3.34
C ALA A 182 -10.99 5.16 -3.95
N SER A 183 -10.26 4.73 -4.98
CA SER A 183 -9.31 5.57 -5.72
C SER A 183 -10.00 6.76 -6.37
N LEU A 184 -11.15 6.53 -7.03
CA LEU A 184 -11.90 7.59 -7.73
C LEU A 184 -12.48 8.64 -6.76
N ASN A 185 -12.81 8.23 -5.53
CA ASN A 185 -13.34 9.13 -4.51
C ASN A 185 -12.25 9.87 -3.71
N GLY A 186 -10.96 9.72 -4.08
CA GLY A 186 -9.84 10.32 -3.35
C GLY A 186 -9.61 9.71 -1.96
N GLY A 187 -10.13 8.49 -1.72
CA GLY A 187 -10.00 7.77 -0.45
C GLY A 187 -8.63 7.11 -0.24
N MET A 188 -7.70 7.25 -1.18
CA MET A 188 -6.32 6.83 -1.02
C MET A 188 -5.49 8.07 -0.69
N GLY A 189 -4.98 8.16 0.54
CA GLY A 189 -4.16 9.28 0.96
C GLY A 189 -2.91 9.43 0.08
N HIS A 190 -2.29 10.60 0.14
CA HIS A 190 -1.04 10.95 -0.58
C HIS A 190 0.12 9.95 -0.36
N ASN A 191 -0.05 9.03 0.59
CA ASN A 191 0.91 8.08 1.11
C ASN A 191 0.53 6.62 0.77
N GLY A 192 -0.58 6.37 0.06
CA GLY A 192 -1.06 5.02 -0.23
C GLY A 192 -1.77 4.33 0.95
N LEU A 193 -2.30 5.10 1.91
CA LEU A 193 -3.14 4.65 3.02
C LEU A 193 -4.41 5.49 3.12
#